data_AF-A0A7Z9XUL3-F1
#
_entry.id   AF-A0A7Z9XUL3-F1
#
_cell.length_a   1.000
_cell.length_b   1.000
_cell.length_c   1.000
_cell.angle_alpha   90.00
_cell.angle_beta   90.00
_cell.angle_gamma   90.00
#
_symmetry.space_group_name_H-M   'P 1'
#
loop_
_entity.id
_entity.type
_entity.pdbx_description
1 polymer ?
#
loop_
_entity_poly.entity_id
_entity_poly.type
_entity_poly.pdbx_seq_one_letter_code
_entity_poly.pdbx_strand_id
1 'polypeptide(L)'
;MKQNSARKRAEMIMKVRCGLLTAKQAATQLGVSRKTYYKWEQRGLSALLKGVDDQKGGRPKKPEPESDLEKQLAHSRAEIESLRQKLKLKDIAAKMKTEPGSTRTKKK
;
A
#
# COMPACT_ATOMS: atom_id res chain seq x y z
N MET A 1 23.66 -6.90 -29.08
CA MET A 1 23.73 -6.73 -27.61
C MET A 1 23.19 -5.36 -27.22
N LYS A 2 22.00 -5.25 -26.59
CA LYS A 2 21.55 -3.97 -26.04
C LYS A 2 22.48 -3.61 -24.88
N GLN A 3 23.35 -2.62 -25.05
CA GLN A 3 24.09 -2.06 -23.91
C GLN A 3 23.07 -1.71 -22.83
N ASN A 4 23.22 -2.36 -21.68
CA ASN A 4 22.26 -2.28 -20.60
C ASN A 4 22.22 -0.81 -20.14
N SER A 5 21.13 -0.10 -20.43
CA SER A 5 21.06 1.36 -20.27
C SER A 5 21.36 1.79 -18.83
N ALA A 6 21.06 0.92 -17.86
CA ALA A 6 21.41 1.10 -16.46
C ALA A 6 22.93 1.09 -16.20
N ARG A 7 23.69 0.17 -16.84
CA ARG A 7 25.16 0.11 -16.71
C ARG A 7 25.82 1.37 -17.25
N LYS A 8 25.39 1.83 -18.43
CA LYS A 8 25.91 3.07 -19.02
C LYS A 8 25.61 4.29 -18.13
N ARG A 9 24.41 4.37 -17.55
CA ARG A 9 24.08 5.43 -16.58
C ARG A 9 24.97 5.37 -15.33
N ALA A 10 25.16 4.18 -14.76
CA ALA A 10 26.01 3.99 -13.58
C ALA A 10 27.46 4.39 -13.86
N GLU A 11 28.02 3.98 -15.01
CA GLU A 11 29.36 4.38 -15.45
C GLU A 11 29.50 5.90 -15.55
N MET A 12 28.54 6.58 -16.17
CA MET A 12 28.54 8.04 -16.28
C MET A 12 28.44 8.73 -14.93
N ILE A 13 27.62 8.20 -14.00
CA ILE A 13 27.53 8.71 -12.62
C ILE A 13 28.89 8.59 -11.92
N MET A 14 29.53 7.42 -12.02
CA MET A 14 30.83 7.19 -11.38
C MET A 14 31.92 8.10 -11.94
N LYS A 15 32.00 8.27 -13.27
CA LYS A 15 32.96 9.19 -13.90
C LYS A 15 32.77 10.64 -13.42
N VAL A 16 31.53 11.08 -13.23
CA VAL A 16 31.27 12.43 -12.69
C VAL A 16 31.65 12.54 -11.22
N ARG A 17 31.36 11.52 -10.41
CA ARG A 17 31.69 11.52 -8.98
C ARG A 17 33.20 11.45 -8.71
N CYS A 18 33.96 10.81 -9.59
CA CYS A 18 35.42 10.81 -9.55
C CYS A 18 36.06 12.07 -10.20
N GLY A 19 35.26 13.04 -10.66
CA GLY A 19 35.77 14.27 -11.29
C GLY A 19 36.31 14.10 -12.71
N LEU A 20 36.18 12.91 -13.32
CA LEU A 20 36.63 12.64 -14.69
C LEU A 20 35.73 13.28 -15.75
N LEU A 21 34.47 13.55 -15.41
CA LEU A 21 33.49 14.21 -16.26
C LEU A 21 32.69 15.23 -15.45
N THR A 22 32.14 16.22 -16.13
CA THR A 22 31.11 17.09 -15.55
C THR A 22 29.72 16.48 -15.75
N ALA A 23 28.77 16.83 -14.87
CA ALA A 23 27.36 16.48 -15.04
C ALA A 23 26.78 16.91 -16.40
N LYS A 24 27.26 18.03 -16.96
CA LYS A 24 26.88 18.50 -18.29
C LYS A 24 27.35 17.54 -19.39
N GLN A 25 28.61 17.14 -19.37
CA GLN A 25 29.17 16.19 -20.34
C GLN A 25 28.48 14.82 -20.26
N ALA A 26 28.26 14.31 -19.04
CA ALA A 26 27.55 13.06 -18.83
C ALA A 26 26.11 13.10 -19.35
N ALA A 27 25.38 14.20 -19.12
CA ALA A 27 24.03 14.39 -19.65
C ALA A 27 24.01 14.39 -21.18
N THR A 28 24.97 15.08 -21.82
CA THR A 28 25.13 15.09 -23.28
C THR A 28 25.41 13.69 -23.83
N GLN A 29 26.33 12.93 -23.23
CA GLN A 29 26.65 11.56 -23.67
C GLN A 29 25.49 10.57 -23.50
N LEU A 30 24.59 10.84 -22.55
CA LEU A 30 23.37 10.07 -22.33
C LEU A 30 22.17 10.55 -23.16
N GLY A 31 22.30 11.67 -23.88
CA GLY A 31 21.21 12.24 -24.68
C GLY A 31 20.05 12.77 -23.83
N VAL A 32 20.33 13.27 -22.62
CA VAL A 32 19.30 13.76 -21.69
C VAL A 32 19.62 15.17 -21.20
N SER A 33 18.61 15.85 -20.64
CA SER A 33 18.82 17.12 -19.96
C SER A 33 19.66 16.94 -18.68
N ARG A 34 20.38 18.00 -18.27
CA ARG A 34 21.11 18.03 -16.98
C ARG A 34 20.19 17.73 -15.78
N LYS A 35 18.94 18.21 -15.81
CA LYS A 35 17.93 17.95 -14.77
C LYS A 35 17.60 16.46 -14.67
N THR A 36 17.45 15.78 -15.81
CA THR A 36 17.21 14.33 -15.84
C THR A 36 18.40 13.55 -15.31
N TYR A 37 19.62 13.97 -15.70
CA TYR A 37 20.85 13.37 -15.18
C TYR A 37 20.92 13.47 -13.65
N TYR A 38 20.69 14.65 -13.05
CA TYR A 38 20.71 14.79 -11.59
C TYR A 38 19.68 13.90 -10.88
N LYS A 39 18.47 13.75 -11.44
CA LYS A 39 17.47 12.81 -10.89
C LYS A 39 17.98 11.36 -10.90
N TRP A 40 18.67 10.96 -11.97
CA TRP A 40 19.25 9.61 -12.06
C TRP A 40 20.41 9.44 -11.10
N GLU A 41 21.28 10.43 -11.00
CA GLU A 41 22.41 10.44 -10.07
C GLU A 41 21.92 10.33 -8.62
N GLN A 42 20.99 11.18 -8.20
CA GLN A 42 20.42 11.17 -6.85
C GLN A 42 19.82 9.80 -6.51
N ARG A 43 19.02 9.23 -7.43
CA ARG A 43 18.41 7.91 -7.23
C ARG A 43 19.45 6.80 -7.16
N GLY A 44 20.44 6.84 -8.05
CA GLY A 44 21.51 5.85 -8.10
C GLY A 44 22.34 5.84 -6.83
N LEU A 45 22.73 7.03 -6.35
CA LEU A 45 23.51 7.17 -5.11
C LEU A 45 22.70 6.81 -3.87
N SER A 46 21.42 7.19 -3.79
CA SER A 46 20.55 6.79 -2.69
C SER A 46 20.38 5.27 -2.63
N ALA A 47 20.20 4.60 -3.77
CA ALA A 47 20.11 3.15 -3.83
C ALA A 47 21.45 2.47 -3.48
N LEU A 48 22.57 3.04 -3.91
CA LEU A 48 23.90 2.55 -3.55
C LEU A 48 24.12 2.64 -2.04
N LEU A 49 23.86 3.82 -1.45
CA LEU A 49 23.96 4.03 0.00
C LEU A 49 23.10 3.01 0.76
N LYS A 50 21.84 2.83 0.35
CA LYS A 50 20.96 1.81 0.95
C LYS A 50 21.50 0.38 0.81
N GLY A 51 22.16 0.07 -0.30
CA GLY A 51 22.71 -1.25 -0.56
C GLY A 51 23.98 -1.56 0.22
N VAL A 52 24.76 -0.54 0.61
CA VAL A 52 25.98 -0.69 1.42
C VAL A 52 25.74 -0.45 2.91
N ASP A 53 24.57 0.08 3.28
CA ASP A 53 24.16 0.30 4.66
C ASP A 53 23.90 -1.04 5.38
N ASP A 54 24.14 -1.07 6.69
CA ASP A 54 23.99 -2.26 7.52
C ASP A 54 22.53 -2.74 7.50
N GLN A 55 22.26 -3.76 6.70
CA GLN A 55 20.94 -4.37 6.67
C GLN A 55 20.83 -5.38 7.82
N LYS A 56 19.73 -5.34 8.57
CA LYS A 56 19.37 -6.44 9.47
C LYS A 56 19.39 -7.73 8.65
N GLY A 57 20.31 -8.62 8.99
CA GLY A 57 20.52 -9.86 8.23
C GLY A 57 19.23 -10.67 8.11
N GLY A 58 19.04 -11.28 6.95
CA GLY A 58 17.88 -12.13 6.66
C GLY A 58 16.94 -11.55 5.60
N ARG A 59 16.25 -12.44 4.89
CA ARG A 59 15.15 -12.04 3.99
C ARG A 59 14.05 -11.42 4.86
N PRO A 60 13.53 -10.23 4.54
CA PRO A 60 12.37 -9.70 5.25
C PRO A 60 11.27 -10.75 5.28
N LYS A 61 10.69 -10.97 6.47
CA LYS A 61 9.65 -11.98 6.70
C LYS A 61 8.58 -11.77 5.62
N LYS A 62 8.26 -12.81 4.86
CA LYS A 62 7.15 -12.78 3.90
C LYS A 62 5.93 -12.23 4.67
N PRO A 63 5.13 -11.33 4.09
CA PRO A 63 3.86 -10.96 4.72
C PRO A 63 3.12 -12.27 5.04
N GLU A 64 2.84 -12.47 6.33
CA GLU A 64 2.10 -13.63 6.80
C GLU A 64 0.77 -13.64 6.03
N PRO A 65 0.37 -14.78 5.41
CA PRO A 65 -0.99 -14.88 4.91
C PRO A 65 -1.96 -14.61 6.07
N GLU A 66 -3.10 -13.98 5.77
CA GLU A 66 -4.17 -13.69 6.74
C GLU A 66 -4.31 -14.85 7.73
N SER A 67 -4.01 -14.56 9.00
CA SER A 67 -3.90 -15.61 10.01
C SER A 67 -5.26 -16.28 10.20
N ASP A 68 -5.28 -17.56 10.56
CA ASP A 68 -6.54 -18.24 10.86
C ASP A 68 -7.32 -17.54 11.99
N LEU A 69 -6.61 -16.83 12.88
CA LEU A 69 -7.17 -15.96 13.90
C LEU A 69 -7.93 -14.75 13.32
N GLU A 70 -7.42 -14.12 12.26
CA GLU A 70 -8.09 -13.01 11.57
C GLU A 70 -9.37 -13.49 10.87
N LYS A 71 -9.34 -14.68 10.27
CA LYS A 71 -10.54 -15.31 9.68
C LYS A 71 -11.58 -15.65 10.75
N GLN A 72 -11.15 -16.20 11.88
CA GLN A 72 -12.03 -16.47 13.02
C GLN A 72 -12.65 -15.19 13.57
N LEU A 73 -11.87 -14.12 13.72
CA LEU A 73 -12.38 -12.81 14.15
C LEU A 73 -13.41 -12.24 13.16
N ALA A 74 -13.17 -12.34 11.85
CA ALA A 74 -14.11 -11.90 10.83
C ALA A 74 -15.42 -12.70 10.89
N HIS A 75 -15.33 -14.02 11.05
CA HIS A 75 -16.48 -14.90 11.18
C HIS A 75 -17.33 -14.59 12.42
N SER A 76 -16.70 -14.50 13.60
CA SER A 76 -17.41 -14.18 14.84
C SER A 76 -18.04 -12.79 14.81
N ARG A 77 -17.41 -11.80 14.16
CA ARG A 77 -17.99 -10.47 13.98
C ARG A 77 -19.27 -10.51 13.15
N ALA A 78 -19.25 -11.25 12.03
CA ALA A 78 -20.42 -11.42 11.18
C ALA A 78 -21.56 -12.14 11.93
N GLU A 79 -21.23 -13.15 12.73
CA GLU A 79 -22.21 -13.88 13.53
C GLU A 79 -22.87 -12.99 14.59
N ILE A 80 -22.09 -12.22 15.34
CA ILE A 80 -22.59 -11.25 16.32
C ILE A 80 -23.53 -10.23 15.67
N GLU A 81 -23.19 -9.74 14.47
CA GLU A 81 -24.04 -8.80 13.75
C GLU A 81 -25.38 -9.43 13.37
N SER A 82 -25.36 -10.65 12.83
CA SER A 82 -26.58 -11.37 12.46
C SER A 82 -27.50 -11.62 13.65
N LEU A 83 -26.93 -11.97 14.81
CA LEU A 83 -27.68 -12.21 16.04
C LEU A 83 -28.27 -10.91 16.59
N ARG A 84 -27.51 -9.81 16.55
CA ARG A 84 -28.01 -8.48 16.92
C ARG A 84 -29.19 -8.04 16.05
N GLN A 85 -29.14 -8.29 14.75
CA GLN A 85 -30.26 -7.99 13.85
C GLN A 85 -31.50 -8.83 14.21
N LYS A 86 -31.33 -10.13 14.48
CA LYS A 86 -32.43 -11.02 14.92
C LYS A 86 -33.06 -10.55 16.23
N LEU A 87 -32.26 -10.12 17.21
CA LEU A 87 -32.76 -9.59 18.48
C LEU A 87 -33.59 -8.31 18.27
N LYS A 88 -33.08 -7.36 17.47
CA LYS A 88 -33.84 -6.13 17.13
C LYS A 88 -35.20 -6.44 16.51
N LEU A 89 -35.27 -7.41 15.61
CA LEU A 89 -36.53 -7.83 14.99
C LEU A 89 -37.49 -8.45 16.02
N LYS A 90 -36.98 -9.29 16.93
CA LYS A 90 -37.78 -9.84 18.04
C LYS A 90 -38.33 -8.75 18.95
N ASP A 91 -37.51 -7.76 19.29
CA ASP A 91 -37.92 -6.63 20.14
C ASP A 91 -39.01 -5.78 19.47
N ILE A 92 -38.89 -5.51 18.16
CA ILE A 92 -39.92 -4.82 17.37
C ILE A 92 -41.22 -5.63 17.36
N ALA A 93 -41.14 -6.94 17.08
CA ALA A 93 -42.30 -7.82 17.05
C ALA A 93 -43.00 -7.92 18.42
N ALA A 94 -42.23 -7.93 19.52
CA ALA A 94 -42.78 -7.90 20.87
C ALA A 94 -43.54 -6.59 21.15
N LYS A 95 -42.97 -5.44 20.78
CA LYS A 95 -43.63 -4.12 20.89
C LYS A 95 -44.90 -4.02 20.05
N MET A 96 -44.92 -4.61 18.86
CA MET A 96 -46.13 -4.65 18.02
C MET A 96 -47.22 -5.57 18.60
N LYS A 97 -46.87 -6.62 19.34
CA LYS A 97 -47.83 -7.50 20.00
C LYS A 97 -48.44 -6.89 21.27
N THR A 98 -47.75 -5.95 21.92
CA THR A 98 -48.23 -5.25 23.11
C THR A 98 -49.13 -4.05 22.80
N GLU A 99 -49.18 -3.59 21.54
CA GLU A 99 -50.09 -2.54 21.07
C GLU A 99 -51.24 -3.15 20.25
N PRO A 100 -52.39 -3.49 20.86
CA PRO A 100 -53.57 -3.88 20.09
C PRO A 100 -54.09 -2.67 19.33
N GLY A 101 -54.19 -2.81 18.00
CA GLY A 101 -54.71 -1.78 17.11
C GLY A 101 -56.02 -1.16 17.62
N SER A 102 -55.95 0.14 17.93
CA SER A 102 -57.11 1.03 18.00
C SER A 102 -57.76 1.11 16.62
N THR A 103 -58.61 0.13 16.29
CA THR A 103 -59.58 0.23 15.22
C THR A 103 -60.96 0.49 15.82
N ARG A 104 -61.52 1.67 15.60
CA ARG A 104 -62.93 1.82 15.18
C ARG A 104 -63.21 3.23 14.67
N THR A 105 -63.24 3.31 13.35
CA THR A 105 -64.06 4.22 12.55
C THR A 105 -65.44 4.45 13.20
N LYS A 106 -65.82 5.72 13.41
CA LYS A 106 -67.21 6.12 13.68
C LYS A 106 -67.61 7.15 12.62
N LYS A 107 -68.36 6.68 11.62
CA LYS A 107 -69.01 7.50 10.58
C LYS A 107 -70.21 8.20 11.21
N LYS A 108 -70.29 9.52 11.05
CA LYS A 108 -71.47 10.35 11.31
C LYS A 108 -72.25 10.51 10.02
#